data_AF-A0A395K0C8-F1
#
_entry.id   AF-A0A395K0C8-F1
#
_cell.length_a   1.000
_cell.length_b   1.000
_cell.length_c   1.000
_cell.angle_alpha   90.00
_cell.angle_beta   90.00
_cell.angle_gamma   90.00
#
_symmetry.space_group_name_H-M   'P 1'
#
loop_
_entity.id
_entity.type
_entity.pdbx_description
1 polymer ?
#
loop_
_entity_poly.entity_id
_entity_poly.type
_entity_poly.pdbx_seq_one_letter_code
_entity_poly.pdbx_strand_id
1 'polypeptide(L)'
;MSLMLFGGAIFAQDSNYKLITKELTAAQKELLQKEREVMKANRDAFKATLTKEQLAILKDKTISKTEIRQRLLATFTKTQKDLVRNQQLRLRQTRERFRKTLTRDQRKTLQERIDKIRNSKDRGELKNGPRENNTDGRKTRPTRGN
;
A
#
# COMPACT_ATOMS: atom_id res chain seq x y z
N MET A 1 12.90 -1.67 -3.97
CA MET A 1 12.07 -0.82 -3.08
C MET A 1 10.64 -0.74 -3.64
N SER A 2 9.64 -1.29 -2.95
CA SER A 2 8.25 -1.24 -3.42
C SER A 2 7.63 0.12 -3.06
N LEU A 3 7.74 1.10 -3.96
CA LEU A 3 6.95 2.33 -3.91
C LEU A 3 5.48 1.95 -4.14
N MET A 4 4.69 1.85 -3.08
CA MET A 4 3.22 1.93 -3.19
C MET A 4 2.85 3.39 -3.47
N LEU A 5 3.13 3.83 -4.69
CA LEU A 5 2.67 5.10 -5.21
C LEU A 5 1.62 4.84 -6.28
N PHE A 6 0.45 5.45 -6.07
CA PHE A 6 -0.63 5.69 -7.02
C PHE A 6 -1.17 4.46 -7.77
N GLY A 7 -2.42 4.08 -7.47
CA GLY A 7 -3.20 3.19 -8.34
C GLY A 7 -4.05 2.11 -7.66
N GLY A 8 -4.11 2.06 -6.33
CA GLY A 8 -5.11 1.26 -5.63
C GLY A 8 -6.34 2.12 -5.36
N ALA A 9 -7.49 1.71 -5.90
CA ALA A 9 -8.78 2.23 -5.47
C ALA A 9 -8.85 2.22 -3.93
N ILE A 10 -9.19 3.37 -3.34
CA ILE A 10 -9.46 3.51 -1.90
C ILE A 10 -10.61 2.58 -1.47
N PHE A 11 -11.41 2.09 -2.42
CA PHE A 11 -12.43 1.07 -2.23
C PHE A 11 -11.91 -0.23 -1.58
N ALA A 12 -10.64 -0.61 -1.79
CA ALA A 12 -10.04 -1.77 -1.10
C ALA A 12 -9.51 -1.43 0.31
N GLN A 13 -9.43 -0.14 0.67
CA GLN A 13 -8.99 0.31 1.99
C GLN A 13 -10.14 0.43 2.99
N ASP A 14 -11.35 0.84 2.58
CA ASP A 14 -12.44 1.06 3.56
C ASP A 14 -12.97 -0.24 4.19
N SER A 15 -13.05 -1.34 3.43
CA SER A 15 -13.51 -2.65 3.95
C SER A 15 -12.51 -3.24 4.94
N ASN A 16 -11.22 -3.26 4.58
CA ASN A 16 -10.14 -3.70 5.46
C ASN A 16 -9.94 -2.78 6.67
N TYR A 17 -10.15 -1.47 6.52
CA TYR A 17 -10.08 -0.51 7.62
C TYR A 17 -11.19 -0.77 8.65
N LYS A 18 -12.44 -0.94 8.21
CA LYS A 18 -13.56 -1.29 9.10
C LYS A 18 -13.35 -2.63 9.81
N LEU A 19 -12.72 -3.60 9.13
CA LEU A 19 -12.36 -4.89 9.73
C LEU A 19 -11.28 -4.75 10.80
N ILE A 20 -10.32 -3.84 10.65
CA ILE A 20 -9.22 -3.66 11.61
C ILE A 20 -9.64 -2.77 12.79
N THR A 21 -10.51 -1.78 12.57
CA THR A 21 -10.88 -0.79 13.60
C THR A 21 -11.81 -1.33 14.67
N LYS A 22 -12.50 -2.46 14.46
CA LYS A 22 -13.36 -3.06 15.49
C LYS A 22 -12.59 -3.42 16.77
N GLU A 23 -11.34 -3.83 16.64
CA GLU A 23 -10.50 -4.26 17.76
C GLU A 23 -9.72 -3.11 18.42
N LEU A 24 -9.85 -1.89 17.90
CA LEU A 24 -9.08 -0.73 18.35
C LEU A 24 -9.84 0.12 19.36
N THR A 25 -9.09 0.67 20.31
CA THR A 25 -9.61 1.65 21.28
C THR A 25 -9.97 2.97 20.59
N ALA A 26 -10.76 3.82 21.26
CA ALA A 26 -11.12 5.14 20.74
C ALA A 26 -9.87 5.99 20.42
N ALA A 27 -8.88 6.00 21.33
CA ALA A 27 -7.63 6.72 21.14
C ALA A 27 -6.81 6.17 19.95
N GLN A 28 -6.77 4.85 19.75
CA GLN A 28 -6.10 4.23 18.60
C GLN A 28 -6.80 4.58 17.28
N LYS A 29 -8.14 4.66 17.26
CA LYS A 29 -8.92 5.10 16.09
C LYS A 29 -8.69 6.56 15.74
N GLU A 30 -8.66 7.44 16.75
CA GLU A 30 -8.36 8.86 16.57
C GLU A 30 -6.97 9.07 15.98
N LEU A 31 -5.97 8.31 16.46
CA LEU A 31 -4.62 8.32 15.90
C LEU A 31 -4.61 7.95 14.40
N LEU A 32 -5.36 6.92 14.01
CA LEU A 32 -5.47 6.54 12.60
C LEU A 32 -6.18 7.60 11.74
N GLN A 33 -7.18 8.27 12.30
CA GLN A 33 -7.91 9.32 11.61
C GLN A 33 -7.01 10.55 11.35
N LYS A 34 -6.26 11.00 12.37
CA LYS A 34 -5.27 12.07 12.22
C LYS A 34 -4.23 11.73 11.16
N GLU A 35 -3.70 10.50 11.19
CA GLU A 35 -2.74 10.05 10.17
C GLU A 35 -3.34 10.00 8.76
N ARG A 36 -4.63 9.67 8.63
CA ARG A 36 -5.34 9.71 7.34
C ARG A 36 -5.41 11.14 6.79
N GLU A 37 -5.62 12.14 7.63
CA GLU A 37 -5.64 13.55 7.23
C GLU A 37 -4.27 14.03 6.76
N VAL A 38 -3.20 13.68 7.49
CA VAL A 38 -1.83 13.96 7.07
C VAL A 38 -1.52 13.28 5.73
N MET A 39 -1.99 12.04 5.53
CA MET A 39 -1.85 11.35 4.24
C MET A 39 -2.58 12.03 3.10
N LYS A 40 -3.78 12.59 3.34
CA LYS A 40 -4.52 13.35 2.33
C LYS A 40 -3.77 14.63 1.96
N ALA A 41 -3.37 15.43 2.95
CA ALA A 41 -2.62 16.65 2.73
C ALA A 41 -1.35 16.40 1.90
N ASN A 42 -0.60 15.35 2.23
CA ASN A 42 0.63 15.03 1.50
C ASN A 42 0.38 14.51 0.09
N ARG A 43 -0.75 13.82 -0.12
CA ARG A 43 -1.17 13.42 -1.46
C ARG A 43 -1.48 14.65 -2.31
N ASP A 44 -2.17 15.63 -1.74
CA ASP A 44 -2.56 16.83 -2.47
C ASP A 44 -1.35 17.74 -2.72
N ALA A 45 -0.43 17.87 -1.76
CA ALA A 45 0.87 18.50 -1.96
C ALA A 45 1.66 17.82 -3.10
N PHE A 46 1.72 16.49 -3.13
CA PHE A 46 2.40 15.76 -4.21
C PHE A 46 1.69 15.97 -5.56
N LYS A 47 0.36 15.89 -5.61
CA LYS A 47 -0.41 16.15 -6.85
C LYS A 47 -0.15 17.53 -7.42
N ALA A 48 -0.04 18.55 -6.56
CA ALA A 48 0.27 19.91 -6.98
C ALA A 48 1.64 20.02 -7.69
N THR A 49 2.57 19.10 -7.41
CA THR A 49 3.86 19.07 -8.10
C THR A 49 3.83 18.38 -9.46
N LEU A 50 2.72 17.74 -9.86
CA LEU A 50 2.69 16.94 -11.09
C LEU A 50 2.67 17.83 -12.34
N THR A 51 3.54 17.50 -13.30
CA THR A 51 3.60 18.20 -14.58
C THR A 51 2.54 17.70 -15.56
N LYS A 52 2.28 18.46 -16.63
CA LYS A 52 1.34 18.05 -17.71
C LYS A 52 1.73 16.71 -18.33
N GLU A 53 3.02 16.48 -18.56
CA GLU A 53 3.55 15.21 -19.07
C GLU A 53 3.29 14.05 -18.13
N GLN A 54 3.53 14.24 -16.83
CA GLN A 54 3.26 13.23 -15.80
C GLN A 54 1.76 12.91 -15.71
N LEU A 55 0.90 13.92 -15.84
CA LEU A 55 -0.56 13.74 -15.90
C LEU A 55 -1.00 12.98 -17.17
N ALA A 56 -0.32 13.17 -18.30
CA ALA A 56 -0.59 12.42 -19.52
C ALA A 56 -0.25 10.93 -19.35
N ILE A 57 0.93 10.61 -18.77
CA ILE A 57 1.32 9.23 -18.43
C ILE A 57 0.28 8.56 -17.54
N LEU A 58 -0.28 9.29 -16.57
CA LEU A 58 -1.30 8.77 -15.65
C LEU A 58 -2.67 8.52 -16.31
N LYS A 59 -3.00 9.25 -17.38
CA LYS A 59 -4.28 9.12 -18.10
C LYS A 59 -4.23 8.06 -19.21
N ASP A 60 -3.04 7.61 -19.58
CA ASP A 60 -2.84 6.63 -20.63
C ASP A 60 -3.46 5.28 -20.22
N LYS A 61 -4.48 4.85 -20.97
CA LYS A 61 -5.19 3.58 -20.77
C LYS A 61 -4.61 2.45 -21.61
N THR A 62 -3.67 2.74 -22.51
CA THR A 62 -3.11 1.78 -23.47
C THR A 62 -1.99 0.94 -22.86
N ILE A 63 -1.35 1.43 -21.81
CA ILE A 63 -0.24 0.77 -21.12
C ILE A 63 -0.65 0.18 -19.76
N SER A 64 0.08 -0.84 -19.32
CA SER A 64 -0.19 -1.51 -18.04
C SER A 64 0.06 -0.58 -16.84
N LYS A 65 -0.66 -0.78 -15.73
CA LYS A 65 -0.43 -0.03 -14.48
C LYS A 65 1.01 -0.11 -13.97
N THR A 66 1.71 -1.21 -14.26
CA THR A 66 3.11 -1.37 -13.87
C THR A 66 4.00 -0.48 -14.71
N GLU A 67 3.71 -0.39 -16.01
CA GLU A 67 4.46 0.44 -16.94
C GLU A 67 4.20 1.94 -16.71
N ILE A 68 2.95 2.33 -16.45
CA ILE A 68 2.60 3.70 -15.99
C ILE A 68 3.49 4.10 -14.81
N ARG A 69 3.65 3.22 -13.81
CA ARG A 69 4.51 3.51 -12.65
C ARG A 69 5.98 3.67 -13.04
N GLN A 70 6.51 2.80 -13.88
CA GLN A 70 7.91 2.88 -14.30
C GLN A 70 8.19 4.19 -15.05
N ARG A 71 7.35 4.52 -16.04
CA ARG A 71 7.46 5.76 -16.81
C ARG A 71 7.32 6.98 -15.91
N LEU A 72 6.30 6.99 -15.03
CA LEU A 72 6.09 8.08 -14.09
C LEU A 72 7.30 8.28 -13.16
N LEU A 73 7.87 7.20 -12.62
CA LEU A 73 9.05 7.28 -11.74
C LEU A 73 10.29 7.82 -12.45
N ALA A 74 10.47 7.50 -13.72
CA ALA A 74 11.55 8.04 -14.53
C ALA A 74 11.46 9.56 -14.66
N THR A 75 10.23 10.09 -14.78
CA THR A 75 9.98 11.54 -14.92
C THR A 75 10.04 12.34 -13.61
N PHE A 76 10.26 11.70 -12.46
CA PHE A 76 10.25 12.43 -11.19
C PHE A 76 11.46 13.35 -11.01
N THR A 77 11.17 14.60 -10.66
CA THR A 77 12.17 15.58 -10.26
C THR A 77 12.81 15.21 -8.92
N LYS A 78 13.93 15.86 -8.57
CA LYS A 78 14.57 15.68 -7.26
C LYS A 78 13.60 16.00 -6.11
N THR A 79 12.87 17.11 -6.21
CA THR A 79 11.88 17.52 -5.21
C THR A 79 10.76 16.49 -5.04
N GLN A 80 10.23 15.95 -6.14
CA GLN A 80 9.22 14.89 -6.10
C GLN A 80 9.75 13.60 -5.45
N LYS A 81 10.99 13.20 -5.79
CA LYS A 81 11.65 12.03 -5.18
C LYS A 81 11.84 12.22 -3.68
N ASP A 82 12.24 13.41 -3.24
CA ASP A 82 12.45 13.71 -1.82
C ASP A 82 11.14 13.73 -1.04
N LEU A 83 10.07 14.33 -1.59
CA LEU A 83 8.72 14.26 -1.00
C LEU A 83 8.27 12.81 -0.77
N VAL A 84 8.47 11.96 -1.77
CA VAL A 84 8.13 10.53 -1.67
C VAL A 84 8.99 9.81 -0.63
N ARG A 85 10.30 10.07 -0.60
CA ARG A 85 11.20 9.44 0.37
C ARG A 85 10.85 9.83 1.80
N ASN A 86 10.63 11.13 2.04
CA ASN A 86 10.25 11.66 3.35
C ASN A 86 8.90 11.07 3.80
N GLN A 87 7.96 10.96 2.87
CA GLN A 87 6.67 10.30 3.11
C GLN A 87 6.82 8.83 3.53
N GLN A 88 7.72 8.09 2.89
CA GLN A 88 7.98 6.69 3.24
C GLN A 88 8.59 6.54 4.64
N LEU A 89 9.55 7.40 4.98
CA LEU A 89 10.19 7.38 6.30
C LEU A 89 9.16 7.70 7.40
N ARG A 90 8.34 8.74 7.21
CA ARG A 90 7.27 9.07 8.17
C ARG A 90 6.30 7.91 8.33
N LEU A 91 5.84 7.30 7.22
CA LEU A 91 4.94 6.15 7.29
C LEU A 91 5.53 4.97 8.07
N ARG A 92 6.83 4.70 7.92
CA ARG A 92 7.51 3.67 8.72
C ARG A 92 7.45 4.03 10.21
N GLN A 93 7.82 5.26 10.56
CA GLN A 93 7.80 5.72 11.96
C GLN A 93 6.39 5.70 12.55
N THR A 94 5.38 6.20 11.84
CA THR A 94 3.98 6.16 12.25
C THR A 94 3.51 4.72 12.48
N ARG A 95 3.84 3.78 11.57
CA ARG A 95 3.48 2.36 11.73
C ARG A 95 4.12 1.76 12.97
N GLU A 96 5.39 2.06 13.24
CA GLU A 96 6.08 1.57 14.44
C GLU A 96 5.46 2.16 15.71
N ARG A 97 5.15 3.46 15.73
CA ARG A 97 4.46 4.11 16.86
C ARG A 97 3.09 3.48 17.10
N PHE A 98 2.30 3.28 16.05
CA PHE A 98 0.99 2.62 16.14
C PHE A 98 1.11 1.17 16.63
N ARG A 99 2.10 0.40 16.16
CA ARG A 99 2.33 -0.97 16.66
C ARG A 99 2.60 -1.02 18.15
N LYS A 100 3.33 -0.02 18.69
CA LYS A 100 3.59 0.08 20.12
C LYS A 100 2.33 0.36 20.94
N THR A 101 1.30 0.98 20.37
CA THR A 101 0.02 1.20 21.07
C THR A 101 -0.87 -0.05 21.10
N LEU A 102 -0.60 -1.06 20.28
CA LEU A 102 -1.38 -2.30 20.23
C LEU A 102 -0.98 -3.28 21.33
N THR A 103 -1.97 -3.90 21.98
CA THR A 103 -1.78 -5.02 22.91
C THR A 103 -1.36 -6.30 22.18
N ARG A 104 -0.87 -7.32 22.91
CA ARG A 104 -0.50 -8.62 22.33
C ARG A 104 -1.68 -9.29 21.64
N ASP A 105 -2.86 -9.26 22.26
CA ASP A 105 -4.08 -9.85 21.70
C ASP A 105 -4.55 -9.10 20.45
N GLN A 106 -4.53 -7.77 20.48
CA GLN A 106 -4.82 -6.96 19.29
C GLN A 106 -3.88 -7.31 18.14
N ARG A 107 -2.57 -7.46 18.39
CA ARG A 107 -1.59 -7.85 17.36
C ARG A 107 -1.89 -9.23 16.79
N LYS A 108 -2.24 -10.20 17.63
CA LYS A 108 -2.59 -11.56 17.20
C LYS A 108 -3.84 -11.55 16.31
N THR A 109 -4.91 -10.90 16.75
CA THR A 109 -6.16 -10.78 15.97
C THR A 109 -5.95 -10.07 14.64
N LEU A 110 -5.13 -9.01 14.61
CA LEU A 110 -4.78 -8.30 13.39
C LEU A 110 -3.95 -9.17 12.44
N GLN A 111 -2.99 -9.93 12.96
CA GLN A 111 -2.18 -10.85 12.16
C GLN A 111 -3.05 -11.93 11.52
N GLU A 112 -3.94 -12.56 12.28
CA GLU A 112 -4.87 -13.57 11.78
C GLU A 112 -5.82 -13.01 10.71
N ARG A 113 -6.33 -11.78 10.89
CA ARG A 113 -7.16 -11.12 9.87
C ARG A 113 -6.38 -10.83 8.59
N ILE A 114 -5.15 -10.33 8.71
CA ILE A 114 -4.27 -10.09 7.56
C ILE A 114 -3.97 -11.38 6.82
N ASP A 115 -3.68 -12.46 7.55
CA ASP A 115 -3.39 -13.77 6.94
C ASP A 115 -4.63 -14.37 6.29
N LYS A 116 -5.82 -14.20 6.87
CA LYS A 116 -7.10 -14.58 6.23
C LYS A 116 -7.33 -13.82 4.92
N ILE A 117 -7.17 -12.50 4.92
CA ILE A 117 -7.27 -11.67 3.70
C ILE A 117 -6.22 -12.10 2.66
N ARG A 118 -5.01 -12.42 3.12
CA ARG A 118 -3.94 -12.91 2.26
C ARG A 118 -4.30 -14.28 1.67
N ASN A 119 -4.93 -15.17 2.43
CA ASN A 119 -5.20 -16.54 2.00
C ASN A 119 -6.56 -16.70 1.30
N SER A 120 -7.50 -15.75 1.44
CA SER A 120 -8.74 -15.74 0.66
C SER A 120 -8.43 -15.53 -0.82
N LYS A 121 -9.01 -16.40 -1.67
CA LYS A 121 -8.77 -16.52 -3.12
C LYS A 121 -9.16 -15.27 -3.93
N ASP A 122 -9.79 -14.28 -3.33
CA ASP A 122 -10.19 -13.01 -3.95
C ASP A 122 -9.03 -12.01 -4.04
N ARG A 123 -7.87 -12.48 -4.49
CA ARG A 123 -6.77 -11.59 -4.89
C ARG A 123 -6.91 -11.39 -6.38
N GLY A 124 -7.70 -10.37 -6.77
CA GLY A 124 -7.78 -9.88 -8.15
C GLY A 124 -6.43 -10.05 -8.85
N GLU A 125 -6.45 -10.93 -9.85
CA GLU A 125 -5.34 -11.40 -10.67
C GLU A 125 -3.95 -11.30 -10.02
N LEU A 126 -3.63 -12.26 -9.15
CA LEU A 126 -2.23 -12.62 -8.96
C LEU A 126 -1.65 -13.01 -10.32
N LYS A 127 -0.75 -12.19 -10.88
CA LYS A 127 -0.09 -12.37 -12.18
C LYS A 127 0.38 -13.82 -12.46
N ASN A 128 0.69 -14.60 -11.42
CA ASN A 128 1.16 -15.99 -11.50
C ASN A 128 0.37 -16.96 -10.58
N GLY A 129 -0.88 -16.66 -10.24
CA GLY A 129 -1.72 -17.55 -9.42
C GLY A 129 -1.34 -17.65 -7.93
N PRO A 130 -1.97 -18.59 -7.20
CA PRO A 130 -1.65 -18.91 -5.80
C PRO A 130 -0.18 -19.31 -5.63
N ARG A 131 0.35 -19.21 -4.40
CA ARG A 131 1.67 -19.77 -4.10
C ARG A 131 1.57 -21.28 -4.00
N GLU A 132 2.43 -21.98 -4.70
CA GLU A 132 2.54 -23.42 -4.67
C GLU A 132 3.62 -23.82 -3.65
N ASN A 133 3.49 -25.02 -3.10
CA ASN A 133 4.52 -25.57 -2.22
C ASN A 133 5.68 -26.04 -3.10
N ASN A 134 6.88 -25.49 -2.88
CA ASN A 134 8.08 -26.03 -3.48
C ASN A 134 8.50 -27.33 -2.77
N THR A 135 9.39 -28.10 -3.38
CA THR A 135 9.97 -29.34 -2.81
C THR A 135 10.55 -29.14 -1.42
N ASP A 136 11.05 -27.94 -1.11
CA ASP A 136 11.65 -27.58 0.18
C ASP A 136 10.62 -27.13 1.24
N GLY A 137 9.32 -27.34 1.00
CA GLY A 137 8.23 -26.92 1.89
C GLY A 137 7.97 -25.39 1.93
N ARG A 138 8.78 -24.60 1.21
CA ARG A 138 8.59 -23.14 1.11
C ARG A 138 7.55 -22.82 0.05
N LYS A 139 6.56 -21.98 0.41
CA LYS A 139 5.55 -21.46 -0.52
C LYS A 139 6.15 -20.40 -1.45
N THR A 140 6.47 -20.79 -2.69
CA THR A 140 7.00 -19.89 -3.72
C THR A 140 5.90 -19.49 -4.71
N ARG A 141 6.09 -18.39 -5.43
CA ARG A 141 5.19 -18.04 -6.55
C ARG A 141 5.68 -18.80 -7.78
N PRO A 142 4.78 -19.38 -8.59
CA PRO A 142 5.15 -19.96 -9.88
C PRO A 142 5.92 -18.93 -10.71
N THR A 143 7.10 -19.30 -11.21
CA THR A 143 7.81 -18.55 -12.24
C THR A 143 7.18 -18.88 -13.59
N ARG A 144 6.89 -17.86 -14.42
CA ARG A 144 6.37 -18.07 -15.77
C ARG A 144 7.42 -18.83 -16.56
N GLY A 145 7.10 -20.03 -17.03
CA GLY A 145 7.91 -20.73 -18.02
C GLY A 145 8.07 -19.83 -19.25
N ASN A 146 9.28 -19.81 -19.81
CA ASN A 146 9.66 -19.00 -20.97
C ASN A 146 8.70 -19.21 -22.14
#